data_AF-A0A8T4Y1T7-F1
#
_entry.id   AF-A0A8T4Y1T7-F1
#
_cell.length_a   1.000
_cell.length_b   1.000
_cell.length_c   1.000
_cell.angle_alpha   90.00
_cell.angle_beta   90.00
_cell.angle_gamma   90.00
#
_symmetry.space_group_name_H-M   'P 1'
#
loop_
_entity.id
_entity.type
_entity.pdbx_description
1 polymer ?
#
loop_
_entity_poly.entity_id
_entity_poly.type
_entity_poly.pdbx_seq_one_letter_code
_entity_poly.pdbx_strand_id
1 'polypeptide(L)'
;MEVETVQINPTALKEVFAKVKSELFFPPIQFKLNDKLSMPVKVLNGELHVNPNLLSKSRDPYRLLLWLLRHTLAHMHYCPYDAKTAYYLQKIAYSVLRDSRLAYTAVAMFSDFQVDCIYLKNKYGETPFHLHDTLDRCKPMGLESLIFAVYREFFPDLTCKPEDDEIEILGRLL
;
A
#
# COMPACT_ATOMS: atom_id res chain seq x y z
N MET A 1 -14.21 -2.50 -19.78
CA MET A 1 -14.84 -1.24 -19.31
C MET A 1 -13.82 -0.14 -19.54
N GLU A 2 -14.14 0.86 -20.38
CA GLU A 2 -13.35 2.09 -20.40
C GLU A 2 -13.53 2.76 -19.04
N VAL A 3 -12.43 2.89 -18.30
CA VAL A 3 -12.44 3.61 -17.02
C VAL A 3 -12.44 5.10 -17.38
N GLU A 4 -13.57 5.77 -17.17
CA GLU A 4 -13.64 7.23 -17.29
C GLU A 4 -12.55 7.86 -16.42
N THR A 5 -11.64 8.60 -17.06
CA THR A 5 -10.55 9.28 -16.35
C THR A 5 -11.09 10.51 -15.64
N VAL A 6 -10.90 10.58 -14.33
CA VAL A 6 -11.27 11.75 -13.53
C VAL A 6 -10.25 12.88 -13.75
N GLN A 7 -10.73 14.10 -13.99
CA GLN A 7 -9.86 15.27 -14.12
C GLN A 7 -9.19 15.59 -12.76
N ILE A 8 -7.86 15.62 -12.74
CA ILE A 8 -7.08 15.85 -11.52
C ILE A 8 -6.71 17.33 -11.38
N ASN A 9 -7.02 17.91 -10.22
CA ASN A 9 -6.60 19.26 -9.85
C ASN A 9 -5.28 19.19 -9.04
N PRO A 10 -4.16 19.73 -9.54
CA PRO A 10 -2.88 19.74 -8.83
C PRO A 10 -2.92 20.40 -7.44
N THR A 11 -3.76 21.41 -7.25
CA THR A 11 -3.92 22.09 -5.95
C THR A 11 -4.54 21.15 -4.93
N ALA A 12 -5.58 20.42 -5.31
CA ALA A 12 -6.23 19.45 -4.45
C ALA A 12 -5.28 18.30 -4.05
N LEU A 13 -4.38 17.85 -4.93
CA LEU A 13 -3.36 16.86 -4.57
C LEU A 13 -2.41 17.37 -3.47
N LYS A 14 -2.03 18.66 -3.53
CA LYS A 14 -1.18 19.29 -2.50
C LYS A 14 -1.92 19.42 -1.17
N GLU A 15 -3.22 19.70 -1.19
CA GLU A 15 -4.06 19.75 0.01
C GLU A 15 -4.16 18.37 0.67
N VAL A 16 -4.35 17.30 -0.11
CA VAL A 16 -4.31 15.92 0.42
C VAL A 16 -2.94 15.63 1.05
N PHE A 17 -1.84 15.99 0.38
CA PHE A 17 -0.50 15.82 0.95
C PHE A 17 -0.30 16.61 2.25
N ALA A 18 -0.73 17.88 2.29
CA ALA A 18 -0.64 18.71 3.50
C ALA A 18 -1.44 18.10 4.67
N LYS A 19 -2.63 17.55 4.39
CA LYS A 19 -3.45 16.82 5.36
C LYS A 19 -2.74 15.59 5.91
N VAL A 20 -2.17 14.73 5.05
CA VAL A 20 -1.47 13.52 5.54
C VAL A 20 -0.25 13.90 6.37
N LYS A 21 0.49 14.93 5.95
CA LYS A 21 1.65 15.42 6.68
C LYS A 21 1.27 15.88 8.09
N SER A 22 0.16 16.61 8.24
CA SER A 22 -0.31 17.03 9.56
C SER A 22 -0.82 15.85 10.40
N GLU A 23 -1.53 14.89 9.80
CA GLU A 23 -2.02 13.68 10.49
C GLU A 23 -0.91 12.78 11.03
N LEU A 24 0.22 12.69 10.32
CA LEU A 24 1.35 11.82 10.68
C LEU A 24 2.49 12.55 11.38
N PHE A 25 2.38 13.87 11.59
CA PHE A 25 3.45 14.72 12.12
C PHE A 25 4.78 14.54 11.36
N PHE A 26 4.68 14.31 10.05
CA PHE A 26 5.83 13.89 9.24
C PHE A 26 6.78 15.08 8.98
N PRO A 27 8.11 14.89 9.04
CA PRO A 27 9.07 15.95 8.78
C PRO A 27 8.93 16.54 7.37
N PRO A 28 9.55 17.70 7.09
CA PRO A 28 9.51 18.30 5.76
C PRO A 28 10.04 17.34 4.68
N ILE A 29 9.14 16.88 3.81
CA ILE A 29 9.44 16.14 2.59
C ILE A 29 8.93 16.94 1.38
N GLN A 30 9.70 16.97 0.30
CA GLN A 30 9.28 17.67 -0.92
C GLN A 30 8.22 16.85 -1.65
N PHE A 31 7.17 17.52 -2.13
CA PHE A 31 6.13 16.92 -2.97
C PHE A 31 6.32 17.34 -4.41
N LYS A 32 6.40 16.37 -5.33
CA LYS A 32 6.55 16.60 -6.77
C LYS A 32 5.55 15.78 -7.56
N LEU A 33 5.01 16.38 -8.63
CA LEU A 33 4.24 15.64 -9.62
C LEU A 33 5.21 15.02 -10.63
N ASN A 34 4.98 13.75 -10.97
CA ASN A 34 5.78 13.02 -11.94
C ASN A 34 4.89 12.00 -12.67
N ASP A 35 4.50 12.36 -13.89
CA ASP A 35 3.64 11.57 -14.78
C ASP A 35 4.35 10.34 -15.39
N LYS A 36 5.69 10.29 -15.30
CA LYS A 36 6.51 9.19 -15.83
C LYS A 36 6.70 8.02 -14.85
N LEU A 37 6.17 8.10 -13.63
CA LEU A 37 6.28 6.99 -12.68
C LEU A 37 5.41 5.81 -13.12
N SER A 38 5.91 4.60 -12.89
CA SER A 38 5.14 3.36 -13.07
C SER A 38 4.14 3.09 -11.94
N MET A 39 4.12 3.90 -10.89
CA MET A 39 3.26 3.74 -9.71
C MET A 39 2.69 5.09 -9.25
N PRO A 40 1.53 5.12 -8.57
CA PRO A 40 0.85 6.38 -8.25
C PRO A 40 1.61 7.24 -7.25
N VAL A 41 2.33 6.63 -6.31
CA VAL A 41 3.14 7.31 -5.29
C VAL A 41 4.49 6.61 -5.20
N LYS A 42 5.59 7.37 -5.14
CA LYS A 42 6.94 6.83 -4.93
C LYS A 42 7.81 7.82 -4.15
N VAL A 43 8.63 7.31 -3.24
CA VAL A 43 9.68 8.10 -2.60
C VAL A 43 11.01 7.85 -3.30
N LEU A 44 11.67 8.90 -3.77
CA LEU A 44 12.96 8.86 -4.47
C LEU A 44 13.86 9.96 -3.92
N ASN A 45 15.08 9.63 -3.50
CA ASN A 45 16.06 10.62 -3.01
C ASN A 45 15.52 11.58 -1.94
N GLY A 46 14.63 11.10 -1.05
CA GLY A 46 14.00 11.93 -0.02
C GLY A 46 12.91 12.86 -0.55
N GLU A 47 12.43 12.67 -1.78
CA GLU A 47 11.31 13.40 -2.37
C GLU A 47 10.14 12.45 -2.59
N LEU A 48 8.93 12.94 -2.32
CA LEU A 48 7.69 12.24 -2.57
C LEU A 48 7.16 12.63 -3.95
N HIS A 49 7.08 11.67 -4.85
CA HIS A 49 6.58 11.85 -6.20
C HIS A 49 5.20 11.23 -6.37
N VAL A 50 4.31 11.93 -7.06
CA VAL A 50 2.93 11.48 -7.34
C VAL A 50 2.65 11.50 -8.84
N ASN A 51 2.09 10.42 -9.36
CA ASN A 51 1.65 10.31 -10.75
C ASN A 51 0.14 10.59 -10.87
N PRO A 52 -0.27 11.77 -11.34
CA PRO A 52 -1.69 12.11 -11.48
C PRO A 52 -2.42 11.23 -12.50
N ASN A 53 -1.73 10.71 -13.53
CA ASN A 53 -2.34 9.89 -14.58
C ASN A 53 -2.73 8.48 -14.11
N LEU A 54 -2.07 7.98 -13.05
CA LEU A 54 -2.44 6.69 -12.45
C LEU A 54 -3.54 6.86 -11.40
N LEU A 55 -3.58 8.02 -10.74
CA LEU A 55 -4.64 8.40 -9.82
C LEU A 55 -5.97 8.67 -10.53
N SER A 56 -5.94 9.30 -11.71
CA SER A 56 -7.15 9.63 -12.50
C SER A 56 -7.97 8.41 -12.93
N LYS A 57 -7.38 7.21 -12.89
CA LYS A 57 -8.06 5.93 -13.14
C LYS A 57 -8.84 5.41 -11.94
N SER A 58 -8.77 6.09 -10.79
CA SER A 58 -9.56 5.76 -9.60
C SER A 58 -10.93 6.40 -9.69
N ARG A 59 -11.94 5.75 -9.12
CA ARG A 59 -13.25 6.39 -8.87
C ARG A 59 -13.17 7.55 -7.87
N ASP A 60 -12.17 7.54 -6.99
CA ASP A 60 -11.91 8.62 -6.03
C ASP A 60 -10.39 8.86 -5.90
N PRO A 61 -9.81 9.63 -6.85
CA PRO A 61 -8.37 9.84 -6.91
C PRO A 61 -7.77 10.49 -5.65
N TYR A 62 -8.53 11.35 -4.98
CA TYR A 62 -8.05 12.07 -3.80
C TYR A 62 -8.07 11.19 -2.56
N ARG A 63 -9.11 10.36 -2.38
CA ARG A 63 -9.13 9.34 -1.32
C ARG A 63 -8.10 8.25 -1.57
N LEU A 64 -7.88 7.85 -2.81
CA LEU A 64 -6.78 6.96 -3.17
C LEU A 64 -5.43 7.55 -2.79
N LEU A 65 -5.16 8.80 -3.21
CA LEU A 65 -3.92 9.47 -2.85
C LEU A 65 -3.75 9.57 -1.33
N LEU A 66 -4.81 9.93 -0.61
CA LEU A 66 -4.78 10.03 0.86
C LEU A 66 -4.27 8.73 1.50
N TRP A 67 -4.82 7.58 1.09
CA TRP A 67 -4.45 6.28 1.66
C TRP A 67 -3.07 5.81 1.19
N LEU A 68 -2.71 6.00 -0.08
CA LEU A 68 -1.37 5.69 -0.57
C LEU A 68 -0.29 6.50 0.14
N LEU A 69 -0.56 7.78 0.44
CA LEU A 69 0.35 8.62 1.21
C LEU A 69 0.43 8.19 2.67
N ARG A 70 -0.70 7.88 3.31
CA ARG A 70 -0.72 7.35 4.69
C ARG A 70 0.14 6.09 4.80
N HIS A 71 -0.04 5.15 3.88
CA HIS A 71 0.75 3.92 3.79
C HIS A 71 2.23 4.22 3.56
N THR A 72 2.55 4.96 2.49
CA THR A 72 3.94 5.25 2.11
C THR A 72 4.71 5.98 3.23
N LEU A 73 4.10 6.99 3.84
CA LEU A 73 4.73 7.76 4.91
C LEU A 73 4.77 6.99 6.24
N ALA A 74 3.82 6.07 6.49
CA ALA A 74 3.89 5.16 7.63
C ALA A 74 5.12 4.25 7.55
N HIS A 75 5.49 3.75 6.37
CA HIS A 75 6.76 3.01 6.20
C HIS A 75 8.01 3.85 6.50
N MET A 76 7.94 5.18 6.35
CA MET A 76 9.07 6.05 6.66
C MET A 76 9.11 6.49 8.13
N HIS A 77 7.95 6.71 8.74
CA HIS A 77 7.83 7.25 10.10
C HIS A 77 7.68 6.18 11.17
N TYR A 78 6.90 5.17 10.83
CA TYR A 78 6.47 4.07 11.69
C TYR A 78 6.96 2.74 11.11
N CYS A 79 8.10 2.72 10.39
CA CYS A 79 8.70 1.46 10.02
C CYS A 79 8.80 0.62 11.29
N PRO A 80 8.14 -0.55 11.38
CA PRO A 80 8.15 -1.32 12.62
C PRO A 80 9.56 -1.84 12.95
N TYR A 81 10.52 -1.62 12.05
CA TYR A 81 11.87 -2.14 12.05
C TYR A 81 12.86 -1.03 11.67
N ASP A 82 13.98 -0.93 12.38
CA ASP A 82 15.14 -0.22 11.85
C ASP A 82 15.79 -1.03 10.69
N ALA A 83 16.73 -0.43 9.97
CA ALA A 83 17.40 -1.10 8.84
C ALA A 83 18.07 -2.43 9.26
N LYS A 84 18.56 -2.49 10.50
CA LYS A 84 19.16 -3.69 11.08
C LYS A 84 18.11 -4.80 11.27
N THR A 85 16.94 -4.47 11.78
CA THR A 85 15.83 -5.39 12.01
C THR A 85 15.26 -5.89 10.69
N ALA A 86 15.07 -5.00 9.71
CA ALA A 86 14.67 -5.39 8.36
C ALA A 86 15.65 -6.38 7.73
N TYR A 87 16.96 -6.14 7.88
CA TYR A 87 18.00 -7.06 7.42
C TYR A 87 17.96 -8.42 8.13
N TYR A 88 17.70 -8.46 9.43
CA TYR A 88 17.54 -9.73 10.15
C TYR A 88 16.30 -10.50 9.72
N LEU A 89 15.16 -9.83 9.54
CA LEU A 89 13.94 -10.44 9.02
C LEU A 89 14.21 -11.06 7.64
N GLN A 90 14.91 -10.34 6.76
CA GLN A 90 15.27 -10.86 5.44
C GLN A 90 16.21 -12.06 5.52
N LYS A 91 17.18 -12.06 6.43
CA LYS A 91 18.05 -13.22 6.69
C LYS A 91 17.26 -14.45 7.15
N ILE A 92 16.30 -14.26 8.05
CA ILE A 92 15.44 -15.34 8.54
C ILE A 92 14.58 -15.88 7.39
N ALA A 93 13.93 -14.99 6.63
CA ALA A 93 13.15 -15.38 5.45
C ALA A 93 14.01 -16.16 4.44
N TYR A 94 15.25 -15.72 4.18
CA TYR A 94 16.19 -16.42 3.31
C TYR A 94 16.59 -17.80 3.84
N SER A 95 16.69 -17.99 5.16
CA SER A 95 17.01 -19.29 5.73
C SER A 95 15.92 -20.35 5.48
N VAL A 96 14.68 -19.92 5.25
CA VAL A 96 13.54 -20.78 4.91
C VAL A 96 13.40 -20.92 3.40
N LEU A 97 13.35 -19.79 2.68
CA LEU A 97 13.03 -19.75 1.25
C LEU A 97 14.21 -20.09 0.34
N ARG A 98 15.44 -19.93 0.84
CA ARG A 98 16.71 -20.14 0.11
C ARG A 98 16.81 -19.36 -1.21
N ASP A 99 15.99 -18.34 -1.36
CA ASP A 99 15.95 -17.42 -2.50
C ASP A 99 15.88 -15.98 -2.00
N SER A 100 16.79 -15.13 -2.46
CA SER A 100 16.90 -13.75 -1.98
C SER A 100 15.77 -12.85 -2.45
N ARG A 101 15.21 -13.11 -3.64
CA ARG A 101 14.07 -12.38 -4.19
C ARG A 101 12.80 -12.72 -3.40
N LEU A 102 12.55 -14.02 -3.17
CA LEU A 102 11.41 -14.45 -2.36
C LEU A 102 11.53 -13.97 -0.91
N ALA A 103 12.73 -14.02 -0.32
CA ALA A 103 12.97 -13.50 1.03
C ALA A 103 12.70 -12.00 1.12
N TYR A 104 13.12 -11.23 0.12
CA TYR A 104 12.80 -9.80 0.04
C TYR A 104 11.29 -9.56 -0.08
N THR A 105 10.63 -10.26 -1.00
CA THR A 105 9.17 -10.14 -1.21
C THR A 105 8.38 -10.49 0.05
N ALA A 106 8.76 -11.57 0.76
CA ALA A 106 8.11 -11.96 2.00
C ALA A 106 8.22 -10.87 3.09
N VAL A 107 9.39 -10.26 3.26
CA VAL A 107 9.58 -9.16 4.22
C VAL A 107 8.85 -7.89 3.79
N ALA A 108 8.80 -7.60 2.50
CA ALA A 108 8.02 -6.47 1.97
C ALA A 108 6.53 -6.66 2.27
N MET A 109 5.94 -7.82 1.91
CA MET A 109 4.55 -8.15 2.21
C MET A 109 4.24 -8.07 3.71
N PHE A 110 5.12 -8.65 4.54
CA PHE A 110 4.97 -8.58 5.99
C PHE A 110 4.99 -7.14 6.51
N SER A 111 5.85 -6.29 5.95
CA SER A 111 5.92 -4.88 6.31
C SER A 111 4.64 -4.14 5.92
N ASP A 112 4.11 -4.40 4.73
CA ASP A 112 2.86 -3.80 4.24
C ASP A 112 1.69 -4.21 5.14
N PHE A 113 1.60 -5.49 5.54
CA PHE A 113 0.59 -5.95 6.49
C PHE A 113 0.70 -5.26 7.85
N GLN A 114 1.91 -5.08 8.40
CA GLN A 114 2.03 -4.32 9.65
C GLN A 114 1.53 -2.87 9.51
N VAL A 115 1.77 -2.23 8.37
CA VAL A 115 1.31 -0.87 8.14
C VAL A 115 -0.20 -0.83 7.96
N ASP A 116 -0.75 -1.61 7.05
CA ASP A 116 -2.17 -1.55 6.69
C ASP A 116 -3.04 -2.20 7.77
N CYS A 117 -2.75 -3.45 8.12
CA CYS A 117 -3.59 -4.26 9.01
C CYS A 117 -3.46 -3.91 10.49
N ILE A 118 -2.32 -3.35 10.91
CA ILE A 118 -2.07 -3.00 12.32
C ILE A 118 -2.07 -1.49 12.51
N TYR A 119 -1.10 -0.76 11.95
CA TYR A 119 -0.94 0.66 12.25
C TYR A 119 -2.11 1.51 11.75
N LEU A 120 -2.40 1.46 10.45
CA LEU A 120 -3.42 2.30 9.83
C LEU A 120 -4.83 1.89 10.26
N LYS A 121 -5.11 0.58 10.33
CA LYS A 121 -6.36 0.06 10.89
C LYS A 121 -6.62 0.61 12.29
N ASN A 122 -5.64 0.51 13.21
CA ASN A 122 -5.82 0.97 14.58
C ASN A 122 -5.93 2.50 14.68
N LYS A 123 -5.24 3.23 13.80
CA LYS A 123 -5.24 4.70 13.81
C LYS A 123 -6.53 5.30 13.25
N TYR A 124 -7.08 4.72 12.18
CA TYR A 124 -8.19 5.31 11.43
C TYR A 124 -9.50 4.52 11.53
N GLY A 125 -9.46 3.25 11.96
CA GLY A 125 -10.66 2.42 12.12
C GLY A 125 -11.39 2.08 10.82
N GLU A 126 -10.74 2.31 9.68
CA GLU A 126 -11.31 2.14 8.34
C GLU A 126 -10.40 1.24 7.49
N THR A 127 -11.00 0.52 6.55
CA THR A 127 -10.28 -0.26 5.53
C THR A 127 -9.53 0.68 4.59
N PRO A 128 -8.21 0.48 4.37
CA PRO A 128 -7.44 1.32 3.47
C PRO A 128 -8.03 1.35 2.07
N PHE A 129 -8.32 2.55 1.56
CA PHE A 129 -9.06 2.70 0.30
C PHE A 129 -8.30 2.16 -0.92
N HIS A 130 -6.96 2.12 -0.88
CA HIS A 130 -6.19 1.51 -1.96
C HIS A 130 -6.50 0.02 -2.15
N LEU A 131 -6.94 -0.69 -1.11
CA LEU A 131 -7.39 -2.08 -1.23
C LEU A 131 -8.68 -2.19 -2.04
N HIS A 132 -9.66 -1.31 -1.75
CA HIS A 132 -10.90 -1.21 -2.53
C HIS A 132 -10.61 -0.80 -3.98
N ASP A 133 -9.78 0.22 -4.18
CA ASP A 133 -9.42 0.70 -5.52
C ASP A 133 -8.72 -0.38 -6.36
N THR A 134 -7.87 -1.22 -5.76
CA THR A 134 -7.26 -2.36 -6.44
C THR A 134 -8.32 -3.38 -6.88
N LEU A 135 -9.25 -3.76 -5.99
CA LEU A 135 -10.32 -4.71 -6.31
C LEU A 135 -11.29 -4.19 -7.38
N ASP A 136 -11.58 -2.88 -7.37
CA ASP A 136 -12.43 -2.24 -8.38
C ASP A 136 -11.80 -2.29 -9.78
N ARG A 137 -10.46 -2.27 -9.86
CA ARG A 137 -9.73 -2.22 -11.14
C ARG A 137 -9.43 -3.59 -11.72
N CYS A 138 -9.07 -4.55 -10.89
CA CYS A 138 -8.67 -5.88 -11.33
C CYS A 138 -8.95 -6.93 -10.26
N LYS A 139 -9.33 -8.12 -10.71
CA LYS A 139 -9.42 -9.29 -9.82
C LYS A 139 -8.00 -9.72 -9.43
N PRO A 140 -7.68 -9.88 -8.12
CA PRO A 140 -6.39 -10.38 -7.67
C PRO A 140 -6.12 -11.79 -8.20
N MET A 141 -4.90 -12.02 -8.71
CA MET A 141 -4.46 -13.33 -9.21
C MET A 141 -3.11 -13.74 -8.60
N GLY A 142 -2.90 -15.06 -8.45
CA GLY A 142 -1.64 -15.62 -7.95
C GLY A 142 -1.30 -15.09 -6.55
N LEU A 143 -0.12 -14.47 -6.39
CA LEU A 143 0.32 -13.91 -5.11
C LEU A 143 -0.62 -12.81 -4.59
N GLU A 144 -1.24 -12.03 -5.46
CA GLU A 144 -2.20 -11.00 -5.04
C GLU A 144 -3.44 -11.62 -4.39
N SER A 145 -3.88 -12.80 -4.86
CA SER A 145 -4.99 -13.52 -4.23
C SER A 145 -4.66 -13.92 -2.79
N LEU A 146 -3.42 -14.33 -2.51
CA LEU A 146 -2.95 -14.61 -1.15
C LEU A 146 -2.90 -13.34 -0.30
N ILE A 147 -2.37 -12.24 -0.85
CA ILE A 147 -2.33 -10.94 -0.16
C ILE A 147 -3.74 -10.48 0.24
N PHE A 148 -4.70 -10.56 -0.68
CA PHE A 148 -6.08 -10.20 -0.40
C PHE A 148 -6.80 -11.18 0.53
N ALA A 149 -6.41 -12.46 0.54
CA ALA A 149 -6.90 -13.42 1.52
C ALA A 149 -6.53 -12.99 2.95
N VAL A 150 -5.27 -12.55 3.17
CA VAL A 150 -4.83 -11.99 4.47
C VAL A 150 -5.59 -10.71 4.80
N TYR A 151 -5.66 -9.75 3.86
CA TYR A 151 -6.34 -8.47 4.11
C TYR A 151 -7.80 -8.65 4.54
N ARG A 152 -8.52 -9.62 3.98
CA ARG A 152 -9.91 -9.89 4.33
C ARG A 152 -10.11 -10.34 5.78
N GLU A 153 -9.13 -11.01 6.38
CA GLU A 153 -9.19 -11.37 7.80
C GLU A 153 -9.14 -10.13 8.70
N PHE A 154 -8.46 -9.07 8.24
CA PHE A 154 -8.41 -7.79 8.94
C PHE A 154 -9.55 -6.84 8.57
N PHE A 155 -10.09 -6.96 7.35
CA PHE A 155 -11.05 -6.03 6.75
C PHE A 155 -12.24 -6.81 6.14
N PRO A 156 -13.26 -7.17 6.94
CA PRO A 156 -14.38 -8.00 6.49
C PRO A 156 -15.25 -7.39 5.39
N ASP A 157 -15.14 -6.08 5.14
CA ASP A 157 -15.84 -5.38 4.06
C ASP A 157 -15.18 -5.59 2.68
N LEU A 158 -14.00 -6.21 2.61
CA LEU A 158 -13.38 -6.62 1.36
C LEU A 158 -14.11 -7.86 0.80
N THR A 159 -14.75 -7.71 -0.36
CA THR A 159 -15.58 -8.76 -0.98
C THR A 159 -14.80 -9.77 -1.81
N CYS A 160 -13.47 -9.65 -1.89
CA CYS A 160 -12.64 -10.57 -2.67
C CYS A 160 -12.50 -11.90 -1.94
N LYS A 161 -13.00 -12.98 -2.57
CA LYS A 161 -12.73 -14.35 -2.13
C LYS A 161 -11.79 -15.02 -3.14
N PRO A 162 -10.66 -15.62 -2.68
CA PRO A 162 -9.85 -16.47 -3.54
C PRO A 162 -10.69 -17.60 -4.15
N GLU A 163 -10.45 -17.93 -5.42
CA GLU A 163 -11.09 -19.09 -6.05
C GLU A 163 -10.52 -20.42 -5.53
N ASP A 164 -9.29 -20.36 -5.04
CA ASP A 164 -8.54 -21.51 -4.52
C ASP A 164 -8.69 -21.59 -3.00
N ASP A 165 -9.26 -22.70 -2.52
CA ASP A 165 -9.48 -22.97 -1.11
C ASP A 165 -8.15 -23.06 -0.32
N GLU A 166 -7.04 -23.50 -0.95
CA GLU A 166 -5.74 -23.53 -0.29
C GLU A 166 -5.23 -22.11 -0.02
N ILE A 167 -5.42 -21.19 -0.98
CA ILE A 167 -5.08 -19.76 -0.79
C ILE A 167 -5.93 -19.15 0.31
N GLU A 168 -7.22 -19.50 0.38
CA GLU A 168 -8.08 -19.06 1.48
C GLU A 168 -7.59 -19.58 2.85
N ILE A 169 -7.20 -20.84 2.94
CA ILE A 169 -6.66 -21.42 4.18
C ILE A 169 -5.34 -20.73 4.56
N LEU A 170 -4.42 -20.56 3.61
CA LEU A 170 -3.14 -19.89 3.84
C LEU A 170 -3.32 -18.45 4.31
N GLY A 171 -4.27 -17.71 3.73
CA GLY A 171 -4.57 -16.34 4.14
C GLY A 171 -5.03 -16.23 5.60
N ARG A 172 -5.72 -17.25 6.13
CA ARG A 172 -6.15 -17.30 7.54
C ARG A 172 -5.02 -17.63 8.51
N LEU A 173 -3.93 -18.22 8.03
CA LEU A 173 -2.80 -18.64 8.84
C LEU A 173 -1.70 -17.57 8.95
N LEU A 174 -1.76 -16.54 8.09
CA LEU A 174 -0.80 -15.43 7.99
C LEU A 174 -1.32 -14.18 8.67
#